data_AF-A0A1E4T770-F1
#
_entry.id   AF-A0A1E4T770-F1
#
_cell.length_a   1.000
_cell.length_b   1.000
_cell.length_c   1.000
_cell.angle_alpha   90.00
_cell.angle_beta   90.00
_cell.angle_gamma   90.00
#
_symmetry.space_group_name_H-M   'P 1'
#
loop_
_entity.id
_entity.type
_entity.pdbx_description
1 polymer ?
#
loop_
_entity_poly.entity_id
_entity_poly.type
_entity_poly.pdbx_seq_one_letter_code
_entity_poly.pdbx_strand_id
1 'polypeptide(L)'
;MSSKPSKKYQRLDQHTDFNEEDSNSSSANPFQDDAEIGDLELDGRNRAHAGDSEQRSGYTTRSDSFDDIVIDIDSISNEHERKSNLKSAFFNMSNSIIGAGVIGMPRAFKNSGLLTGIVLLMVLTFLNDWTLRLIIINTKLSGERTYTGFVNHSFGDLGKIVVLLAQGFFGFGGNIGFSVIIGDSIPHVLRSIFKDAILNHKSVDFLLSRNVLICVCIMGISYPLSLTRDISKLSRASGLALVSMSIILLIVVFRGPLISSDLKGNISGSAWFINSNIFQSISVISFALVCHHNTTFIYDSLRHPTLDRFNKVTHYACVISGAVCGVMAVCGYLTFGSKTKGNILNNFPSDDWVANIARFCFGLNMLTTFPLEIFVVRAVVKDLIVIFKRRQPGNEDYEQDVLTNRQHLITTTVLTVLPMTVALFTCNLGAILELVGATSASLLAYILPPMCLLKVTWSSKTTLQKIPSFMCIAFGFSVMFLSSTQTIISAIRNSDNDGHCVE
;
A
#
# COMPACT_ATOMS: atom_id res chain seq x y z
N MET A 1 2.51 -56.31 -8.82
CA MET A 1 3.11 -56.46 -7.47
C MET A 1 4.23 -55.42 -7.41
N SER A 2 3.90 -54.20 -6.96
CA SER A 2 4.78 -53.01 -7.05
C SER A 2 4.85 -52.30 -5.70
N SER A 3 6.05 -51.85 -5.37
CA SER A 3 6.56 -51.42 -4.09
C SER A 3 6.06 -50.03 -3.65
N LYS A 4 5.74 -49.90 -2.35
CA LYS A 4 5.56 -48.61 -1.65
C LYS A 4 6.89 -48.16 -1.05
N PRO A 5 7.19 -46.86 -0.98
CA PRO A 5 8.20 -46.34 -0.06
C PRO A 5 7.56 -45.77 1.21
N SER A 6 8.10 -46.15 2.36
CA SER A 6 7.78 -45.65 3.69
C SER A 6 8.41 -44.28 3.93
N LYS A 7 7.61 -43.27 4.34
CA LYS A 7 8.13 -42.03 4.93
C LYS A 7 8.15 -42.16 6.45
N LYS A 8 9.35 -42.07 7.03
CA LYS A 8 9.63 -41.99 8.47
C LYS A 8 9.23 -40.58 8.95
N TYR A 9 8.28 -40.50 9.87
CA TYR A 9 8.02 -39.28 10.66
C TYR A 9 8.94 -39.31 11.89
N GLN A 10 9.73 -38.26 12.07
CA GLN A 10 10.53 -38.04 13.27
C GLN A 10 9.76 -37.06 14.16
N ARG A 11 9.30 -37.58 15.30
CA ARG A 11 8.62 -36.86 16.39
C ARG A 11 9.69 -36.03 17.12
N LEU A 12 9.47 -34.73 17.28
CA LEU A 12 10.23 -33.89 18.21
C LEU A 12 9.22 -33.29 19.19
N ASP A 13 9.10 -33.95 20.33
CA ASP A 13 8.47 -33.43 21.53
C ASP A 13 9.45 -32.44 22.18
N GLN A 14 9.05 -31.20 22.40
CA GLN A 14 9.67 -30.34 23.40
C GLN A 14 8.60 -29.50 24.10
N HIS A 15 8.35 -29.90 25.35
CA HIS A 15 7.75 -29.11 26.41
C HIS A 15 8.45 -27.75 26.52
N THR A 16 7.68 -26.69 26.70
CA THR A 16 8.16 -25.48 27.38
C THR A 16 7.02 -24.91 28.20
N ASP A 17 7.21 -24.95 29.51
CA ASP A 17 6.28 -24.52 30.54
C ASP A 17 6.04 -23.01 30.48
N PHE A 18 4.78 -22.62 30.70
CA PHE A 18 4.39 -21.26 31.03
C PHE A 18 4.79 -20.98 32.48
N ASN A 19 5.63 -19.97 32.71
CA ASN A 19 5.70 -19.29 34.00
C ASN A 19 5.43 -17.81 33.81
N GLU A 20 4.40 -17.33 34.50
CA GLU A 20 4.14 -15.93 34.82
C GLU A 20 5.21 -15.45 35.80
N GLU A 21 5.86 -14.32 35.50
CA GLU A 21 6.38 -13.42 36.54
C GLU A 21 6.15 -11.96 36.12
N ASP A 22 5.39 -11.27 36.96
CA ASP A 22 5.28 -9.82 37.04
C ASP A 22 6.63 -9.21 37.46
N SER A 23 7.04 -8.11 36.83
CA SER A 23 7.19 -6.80 37.50
C SER A 23 8.01 -5.77 36.71
N ASN A 24 7.48 -4.55 36.80
CA ASN A 24 8.12 -3.23 36.76
C ASN A 24 8.61 -2.60 35.44
N SER A 25 7.93 -1.49 35.18
CA SER A 25 8.18 -0.41 34.24
C SER A 25 9.56 0.24 34.39
N SER A 26 10.25 0.36 33.26
CA SER A 26 11.09 1.52 32.96
C SER A 26 10.89 1.90 31.50
N SER A 27 10.38 3.11 31.27
CA SER A 27 10.21 3.72 29.96
C SER A 27 11.56 3.97 29.29
N ALA A 28 12.05 3.00 28.50
CA ALA A 28 13.20 3.15 27.64
C ALA A 28 12.74 3.37 26.19
N ASN A 29 13.34 4.34 25.52
CA ASN A 29 13.07 4.71 24.14
C ASN A 29 13.50 3.56 23.20
N PRO A 30 12.59 2.91 22.44
CA PRO A 30 12.87 1.64 21.74
C PRO A 30 13.69 1.78 20.45
N PHE A 31 14.25 2.97 20.16
CA PHE A 31 15.01 3.28 18.94
C PHE A 31 16.51 3.47 19.18
N GLN A 32 17.03 3.19 20.39
CA GLN A 32 18.41 3.53 20.77
C GLN A 32 19.46 2.43 20.49
N ASP A 33 19.07 1.17 20.31
CA ASP A 33 20.01 0.02 20.38
C ASP A 33 20.77 -0.33 19.09
N ASP A 34 20.62 0.41 17.98
CA ASP A 34 21.21 0.03 16.68
C ASP A 34 22.47 0.84 16.27
N ALA A 35 23.12 1.56 17.19
CA ALA A 35 24.24 2.46 16.88
C ALA A 35 25.54 2.10 17.64
N GLU A 36 26.20 0.99 17.29
CA GLU A 36 27.63 0.79 17.59
C GLU A 36 28.17 -0.47 16.92
N ILE A 37 28.98 -0.33 15.85
CA ILE A 37 30.16 -1.19 15.58
C ILE A 37 31.19 -0.29 14.86
N GLY A 38 32.33 -0.08 15.49
CA GLY A 38 33.44 0.75 15.03
C GLY A 38 34.34 0.07 13.99
N ASP A 39 35.03 0.93 13.24
CA ASP A 39 35.93 0.60 12.13
C ASP A 39 37.14 -0.26 12.55
N LEU A 40 37.40 -1.33 11.80
CA LEU A 40 38.65 -2.09 11.85
C LEU A 40 39.43 -1.84 10.55
N GLU A 41 40.42 -0.94 10.61
CA GLU A 41 41.43 -0.76 9.55
C GLU A 41 42.36 -1.98 9.51
N LEU A 42 42.51 -2.60 8.34
CA LEU A 42 43.52 -3.63 8.07
C LEU A 42 44.63 -3.05 7.18
N ASP A 43 45.80 -2.85 7.80
CA ASP A 43 47.05 -2.36 7.22
C ASP A 43 47.66 -3.37 6.24
N GLY A 44 47.94 -2.90 5.01
CA GLY A 44 48.51 -3.69 3.93
C GLY A 44 50.03 -3.65 3.92
N ARG A 45 50.69 -4.82 4.02
CA ARG A 45 52.12 -4.95 3.71
C ARG A 45 52.41 -6.13 2.77
N ASN A 46 52.67 -5.77 1.52
CA ASN A 46 53.34 -6.59 0.51
C ASN A 46 54.82 -6.83 0.86
N ARG A 47 55.26 -8.09 0.80
CA ARG A 47 56.64 -8.47 0.45
C ARG A 47 56.62 -9.79 -0.33
N ALA A 48 56.95 -9.72 -1.61
CA ALA A 48 57.27 -10.86 -2.45
C ALA A 48 58.78 -10.86 -2.75
N HIS A 49 59.44 -12.01 -2.58
CA HIS A 49 60.77 -12.27 -3.11
C HIS A 49 60.79 -13.67 -3.76
N ALA A 50 61.22 -13.68 -5.02
CA ALA A 50 61.99 -14.70 -5.74
C ALA A 50 61.43 -16.11 -6.03
N GLY A 51 61.51 -16.49 -7.31
CA GLY A 51 62.36 -17.63 -7.71
C GLY A 51 61.65 -18.85 -8.32
N ASP A 52 62.08 -19.23 -9.52
CA ASP A 52 61.66 -20.37 -10.34
C ASP A 52 61.71 -21.75 -9.65
N SER A 53 60.82 -22.66 -10.07
CA SER A 53 61.13 -23.91 -10.81
C SER A 53 60.20 -25.11 -10.49
N GLU A 54 59.66 -25.66 -11.59
CA GLU A 54 59.19 -27.01 -11.94
C GLU A 54 58.63 -28.05 -10.94
N GLN A 55 57.45 -28.57 -11.36
CA GLN A 55 57.01 -29.99 -11.42
C GLN A 55 56.50 -30.77 -10.19
N ARG A 56 55.16 -30.96 -10.21
CA ARG A 56 54.39 -32.23 -10.26
C ARG A 56 53.69 -32.75 -8.98
N SER A 57 52.35 -32.78 -9.11
CA SER A 57 51.37 -33.78 -8.62
C SER A 57 50.86 -33.74 -7.18
N GLY A 58 49.55 -33.52 -7.03
CA GLY A 58 48.75 -34.08 -5.93
C GLY A 58 47.68 -33.14 -5.36
N TYR A 59 46.41 -33.48 -5.58
CA TYR A 59 45.21 -32.93 -4.93
C TYR A 59 44.81 -31.49 -5.27
N THR A 60 43.95 -31.30 -6.28
CA THR A 60 43.15 -30.07 -6.39
C THR A 60 42.00 -30.13 -5.39
N THR A 61 42.27 -29.68 -4.17
CA THR A 61 41.30 -28.94 -3.37
C THR A 61 40.79 -27.81 -4.26
N ARG A 62 39.49 -27.74 -4.50
CA ARG A 62 38.86 -26.64 -5.22
C ARG A 62 39.09 -25.38 -4.38
N SER A 63 40.13 -24.62 -4.70
CA SER A 63 40.37 -23.31 -4.12
C SER A 63 39.32 -22.39 -4.70
N ASP A 64 38.26 -22.14 -3.94
CA ASP A 64 37.40 -21.00 -4.22
C ASP A 64 38.32 -19.76 -4.23
N SER A 65 38.37 -19.08 -5.38
CA SER A 65 39.28 -17.96 -5.63
C SER A 65 39.06 -16.90 -4.56
N PHE A 66 40.14 -16.31 -4.04
CA PHE A 66 40.04 -15.20 -3.06
C PHE A 66 39.18 -14.05 -3.61
N ASP A 67 39.23 -13.82 -4.92
CA ASP A 67 38.38 -12.84 -5.62
C ASP A 67 36.88 -13.20 -5.60
N ASP A 68 36.51 -14.48 -5.69
CA ASP A 68 35.11 -14.90 -5.60
C ASP A 68 34.57 -14.69 -4.18
N ILE A 69 35.41 -14.92 -3.16
CA ILE A 69 35.08 -14.71 -1.76
C ILE A 69 34.95 -13.21 -1.44
N VAL A 70 35.82 -12.36 -1.98
CA VAL A 70 35.75 -10.90 -1.80
C VAL A 70 34.52 -10.32 -2.50
N ILE A 71 34.19 -10.78 -3.71
CA ILE A 71 32.97 -10.37 -4.41
C ILE A 71 31.72 -10.82 -3.63
N ASP A 72 31.72 -12.02 -3.05
CA ASP A 72 30.59 -12.51 -2.24
C ASP A 72 30.46 -11.71 -0.94
N ILE A 73 31.55 -11.43 -0.24
CA ILE A 73 31.57 -10.60 0.98
C ILE A 73 31.11 -9.16 0.70
N ASP A 74 31.58 -8.53 -0.38
CA ASP A 74 31.14 -7.20 -0.78
C ASP A 74 29.66 -7.21 -1.19
N SER A 75 29.18 -8.26 -1.86
CA SER A 75 27.77 -8.39 -2.22
C SER A 75 26.87 -8.59 -1.00
N ILE A 76 27.31 -9.38 -0.02
CA ILE A 76 26.62 -9.63 1.25
C ILE A 76 26.65 -8.37 2.13
N SER A 77 27.77 -7.65 2.17
CA SER A 77 27.93 -6.37 2.88
C SER A 77 26.98 -5.31 2.29
N ASN A 78 26.98 -5.15 0.97
CA ASN A 78 26.07 -4.24 0.26
C ASN A 78 24.59 -4.63 0.44
N GLU A 79 24.26 -5.92 0.51
CA GLU A 79 22.90 -6.37 0.83
C GLU A 79 22.53 -6.05 2.29
N HIS A 80 23.47 -6.17 3.22
CA HIS A 80 23.27 -5.85 4.64
C HIS A 80 23.14 -4.34 4.92
N GLU A 81 23.78 -3.51 4.09
CA GLU A 81 23.60 -2.05 4.07
C GLU A 81 22.26 -1.62 3.45
N ARG A 82 21.72 -2.39 2.50
CA ARG A 82 20.41 -2.13 1.87
C ARG A 82 19.20 -2.49 2.74
N LYS A 83 19.40 -3.22 3.84
CA LYS A 83 18.30 -3.61 4.75
C LYS A 83 17.91 -2.47 5.69
N SER A 84 16.61 -2.35 5.95
CA SER A 84 16.01 -1.32 6.79
C SER A 84 16.17 -1.66 8.29
N ASN A 85 16.56 -0.66 9.08
CA ASN A 85 16.44 -0.71 10.53
C ASN A 85 14.97 -0.51 10.96
N LEU A 86 14.66 -0.70 12.25
CA LEU A 86 13.29 -0.62 12.77
C LEU A 86 12.60 0.72 12.46
N LYS A 87 13.35 1.82 12.58
CA LYS A 87 12.85 3.18 12.31
C LYS A 87 12.49 3.35 10.83
N SER A 88 13.37 2.92 9.93
CA SER A 88 13.14 2.97 8.48
C SER A 88 11.95 2.09 8.08
N ALA A 89 11.86 0.86 8.62
CA ALA A 89 10.73 -0.03 8.37
C ALA A 89 9.40 0.56 8.88
N PHE A 90 9.40 1.20 10.05
CA PHE A 90 8.25 1.95 10.58
C PHE A 90 7.81 3.08 9.65
N PHE A 91 8.73 3.89 9.13
CA PHE A 91 8.39 4.95 8.18
C PHE A 91 7.89 4.39 6.85
N ASN A 92 8.50 3.31 6.34
CA ASN A 92 8.04 2.64 5.13
C ASN A 92 6.63 2.08 5.30
N MET A 93 6.35 1.45 6.44
CA MET A 93 5.03 0.92 6.75
C MET A 93 3.99 2.02 6.95
N SER A 94 4.35 3.09 7.66
CA SER A 94 3.47 4.25 7.83
C SER A 94 3.20 4.95 6.51
N ASN A 95 4.20 5.12 5.65
CA ASN A 95 4.02 5.68 4.31
C ASN A 95 3.14 4.80 3.41
N SER A 96 3.20 3.47 3.59
CA SER A 96 2.31 2.57 2.87
C SER A 96 0.86 2.61 3.36
N ILE A 97 0.59 3.07 4.60
CA ILE A 97 -0.76 3.24 5.15
C ILE A 97 -1.27 4.67 4.87
N ILE A 98 -0.46 5.69 5.17
CA ILE A 98 -0.76 7.12 5.00
C ILE A 98 -0.56 7.50 3.51
N GLY A 99 -1.40 6.93 2.65
CA GLY A 99 -1.45 7.21 1.23
C GLY A 99 -2.54 8.21 0.85
N ALA A 100 -2.89 8.26 -0.44
CA ALA A 100 -3.95 9.13 -0.97
C ALA A 100 -5.34 8.91 -0.33
N GLY A 101 -5.58 7.72 0.25
CA GLY A 101 -6.84 7.38 0.92
C GLY A 101 -7.17 8.27 2.12
N VAL A 102 -6.18 8.89 2.76
CA VAL A 102 -6.36 9.78 3.91
C VAL A 102 -7.29 10.96 3.59
N ILE A 103 -7.26 11.44 2.34
CA ILE A 103 -8.08 12.57 1.90
C ILE A 103 -9.57 12.24 1.79
N GLY A 104 -9.90 10.95 1.63
CA GLY A 104 -11.29 10.47 1.65
C GLY A 104 -11.86 10.31 3.07
N MET A 105 -11.03 10.38 4.11
CA MET A 105 -11.46 10.10 5.49
C MET A 105 -12.57 11.03 6.01
N PRO A 106 -12.57 12.35 5.75
CA PRO A 106 -13.69 13.22 6.13
C PRO A 106 -15.03 12.77 5.50
N ARG A 107 -15.00 12.30 4.25
CA ARG A 107 -16.19 11.80 3.56
C ARG A 107 -16.68 10.50 4.19
N ALA A 108 -15.78 9.63 4.65
CA ALA A 108 -16.15 8.43 5.41
C ALA A 108 -16.93 8.80 6.67
N PHE A 109 -16.46 9.79 7.43
CA PHE A 109 -17.14 10.25 8.66
C PHE A 109 -18.48 10.92 8.35
N LYS A 110 -18.60 11.63 7.22
CA LYS A 110 -19.90 12.09 6.72
C LYS A 110 -20.86 10.92 6.44
N ASN A 111 -20.37 9.80 5.92
CA ASN A 111 -21.19 8.64 5.57
C ASN A 111 -21.61 7.79 6.79
N SER A 112 -20.82 7.75 7.86
CA SER A 112 -21.13 6.97 9.08
C SER A 112 -21.66 7.79 10.25
N GLY A 113 -21.38 9.09 10.27
CA GLY A 113 -21.57 9.99 11.42
C GLY A 113 -20.29 10.12 12.26
N LEU A 114 -20.12 11.23 12.99
CA LEU A 114 -18.86 11.55 13.65
C LEU A 114 -18.44 10.52 14.72
N LEU A 115 -19.31 10.22 15.69
CA LEU A 115 -18.96 9.30 16.79
C LEU A 115 -18.81 7.87 16.27
N THR A 116 -19.73 7.44 15.40
CA THR A 116 -19.66 6.15 14.72
C THR A 116 -18.37 6.02 13.92
N GLY A 117 -17.97 7.05 13.18
CA GLY A 117 -16.74 7.09 12.40
C GLY A 117 -15.49 6.93 13.24
N ILE A 118 -15.42 7.57 14.42
CA ILE A 118 -14.32 7.41 15.38
C ILE A 118 -14.24 5.95 15.88
N VAL A 119 -15.37 5.36 16.27
CA VAL A 119 -15.42 3.96 16.72
C VAL A 119 -15.03 3.01 15.61
N LEU A 120 -15.57 3.21 14.40
CA LEU A 120 -15.22 2.40 13.22
C LEU A 120 -13.74 2.49 12.90
N LEU A 121 -13.15 3.69 12.93
CA LEU A 121 -11.73 3.86 12.69
C LEU A 121 -10.88 3.09 13.70
N MET A 122 -11.18 3.18 15.00
CA MET A 122 -10.46 2.42 16.03
C MET A 122 -10.56 0.91 15.80
N VAL A 123 -11.77 0.40 15.53
CA VAL A 123 -12.00 -1.03 15.29
C VAL A 123 -11.27 -1.49 14.02
N LEU A 124 -11.34 -0.72 12.93
CA LEU A 124 -10.70 -1.08 11.67
C LEU A 124 -9.17 -0.97 11.76
N THR A 125 -8.62 -0.01 12.49
CA THR A 125 -7.18 0.07 12.78
C THR A 125 -6.71 -1.14 13.59
N PHE A 126 -7.47 -1.57 14.61
CA PHE A 126 -7.16 -2.79 15.36
C PHE A 126 -7.20 -4.05 14.47
N LEU A 127 -8.25 -4.18 13.64
CA LEU A 127 -8.36 -5.29 12.68
C LEU A 127 -7.22 -5.26 11.65
N ASN A 128 -6.79 -4.08 11.21
CA ASN A 128 -5.66 -3.90 10.30
C ASN A 128 -4.36 -4.40 10.95
N ASP A 129 -4.04 -3.93 12.16
CA ASP A 129 -2.87 -4.36 12.94
C ASP A 129 -2.84 -5.89 13.13
N TRP A 130 -3.99 -6.49 13.47
CA TRP A 130 -4.09 -7.95 13.59
C TRP A 130 -3.88 -8.68 12.25
N THR A 131 -4.56 -8.28 11.18
CA THR A 131 -4.51 -8.96 9.88
C THR A 131 -3.15 -8.82 9.18
N LEU A 132 -2.43 -7.71 9.39
CA LEU A 132 -1.06 -7.52 8.91
C LEU A 132 -0.09 -8.51 9.56
N ARG A 133 -0.22 -8.74 10.87
CA ARG A 133 0.56 -9.77 11.57
C ARG A 133 0.19 -11.18 11.10
N LEU A 134 -1.08 -11.43 10.79
CA LEU A 134 -1.50 -12.71 10.22
C LEU A 134 -0.83 -13.02 8.88
N ILE A 135 -0.52 -12.03 8.04
CA ILE A 135 0.22 -12.25 6.79
C ILE A 135 1.58 -12.89 7.09
N ILE A 136 2.35 -12.33 8.01
CA ILE A 136 3.68 -12.85 8.34
C ILE A 136 3.58 -14.18 9.08
N ILE A 137 2.55 -14.40 9.90
CA ILE A 137 2.31 -15.72 10.50
C ILE A 137 2.04 -16.76 9.39
N ASN A 138 1.19 -16.44 8.41
CA ASN A 138 0.89 -17.34 7.31
C ASN A 138 2.12 -17.65 6.45
N THR A 139 2.99 -16.68 6.16
CA THR A 139 4.23 -16.93 5.42
C THR A 139 5.15 -17.89 6.17
N LYS A 140 5.30 -17.73 7.49
CA LYS A 140 6.08 -18.65 8.33
C LYS A 140 5.47 -20.05 8.40
N LEU A 141 4.15 -20.16 8.53
CA LEU A 141 3.46 -21.45 8.62
C LEU A 141 3.48 -22.22 7.29
N SER A 142 3.39 -21.53 6.15
CA SER A 142 3.42 -22.17 4.83
C SER A 142 4.84 -22.38 4.28
N GLY A 143 5.86 -21.75 4.88
CA GLY A 143 7.22 -21.74 4.37
C GLY A 143 7.43 -20.84 3.14
N GLU A 144 6.46 -19.96 2.85
CA GLU A 144 6.49 -19.07 1.68
C GLU A 144 7.03 -17.68 2.07
N ARG A 145 7.46 -16.88 1.10
CA ARG A 145 7.97 -15.51 1.35
C ARG A 145 7.00 -14.40 0.93
N THR A 146 6.10 -14.68 0.01
CA THR A 146 5.21 -13.67 -0.58
C THR A 146 3.78 -13.88 -0.16
N TYR A 147 2.97 -12.82 -0.23
CA TYR A 147 1.54 -12.93 0.02
C TYR A 147 0.92 -13.98 -0.92
N THR A 148 1.19 -13.82 -2.21
CA THR A 148 0.71 -14.69 -3.27
C THR A 148 1.14 -16.15 -3.06
N GLY A 149 2.35 -16.37 -2.54
CA GLY A 149 2.89 -17.69 -2.21
C GLY A 149 2.07 -18.42 -1.15
N PHE A 150 1.82 -17.81 0.02
CA PHE A 150 1.08 -18.50 1.09
C PHE A 150 -0.39 -18.75 0.72
N VAL A 151 -1.01 -17.87 -0.07
CA VAL A 151 -2.36 -18.09 -0.60
C VAL A 151 -2.37 -19.23 -1.59
N ASN A 152 -1.38 -19.33 -2.48
CA ASN A 152 -1.22 -20.45 -3.40
C ASN A 152 -1.00 -21.78 -2.66
N HIS A 153 -0.16 -21.77 -1.61
CA HIS A 153 0.02 -22.93 -0.76
C HIS A 153 -1.30 -23.38 -0.12
N SER A 154 -2.12 -22.42 0.32
CA SER A 154 -3.40 -22.69 0.96
C SER A 154 -4.47 -23.15 -0.04
N PHE A 155 -4.64 -22.48 -1.18
CA PHE A 155 -5.80 -22.64 -2.07
C PHE A 155 -5.45 -23.01 -3.53
N GLY A 156 -4.18 -23.28 -3.81
CA GLY A 156 -3.67 -23.56 -5.15
C GLY A 156 -3.79 -22.37 -6.11
N ASP A 157 -3.69 -22.66 -7.41
CA ASP A 157 -3.71 -21.65 -8.46
C ASP A 157 -4.97 -20.77 -8.44
N LEU A 158 -6.11 -21.32 -8.02
CA LEU A 158 -7.34 -20.53 -7.94
C LEU A 158 -7.23 -19.45 -6.87
N GLY A 159 -6.70 -19.78 -5.68
CA GLY A 159 -6.40 -18.78 -4.66
C GLY A 159 -5.35 -17.78 -5.13
N LYS A 160 -4.32 -18.26 -5.83
CA LYS A 160 -3.29 -17.42 -6.44
C LYS A 160 -3.88 -16.38 -7.40
N ILE A 161 -4.79 -16.80 -8.29
CA ILE A 161 -5.49 -15.88 -9.20
C ILE A 161 -6.34 -14.88 -8.42
N VAL A 162 -7.09 -15.33 -7.39
CA VAL A 162 -7.95 -14.44 -6.59
C VAL A 162 -7.16 -13.33 -5.90
N VAL A 163 -6.04 -13.67 -5.25
CA VAL A 163 -5.19 -12.65 -4.60
C VAL A 163 -4.52 -11.72 -5.61
N LEU A 164 -4.06 -12.26 -6.74
CA LEU A 164 -3.48 -11.46 -7.82
C LEU A 164 -4.49 -10.46 -8.38
N LEU A 165 -5.73 -10.90 -8.65
CA LEU A 165 -6.79 -10.01 -9.10
C LEU A 165 -7.13 -8.95 -8.03
N ALA A 166 -7.17 -9.31 -6.76
CA ALA A 166 -7.42 -8.36 -5.67
C ALA A 166 -6.33 -7.28 -5.60
N GLN A 167 -5.05 -7.68 -5.66
CA GLN A 167 -3.91 -6.74 -5.69
C GLN A 167 -3.94 -5.87 -6.96
N GLY A 168 -4.22 -6.48 -8.12
CA GLY A 168 -4.32 -5.80 -9.40
C GLY A 168 -5.45 -4.76 -9.42
N PHE A 169 -6.65 -5.11 -8.94
CA PHE A 169 -7.77 -4.18 -8.84
C PHE A 169 -7.53 -3.09 -7.80
N PHE A 170 -6.85 -3.40 -6.68
CA PHE A 170 -6.46 -2.38 -5.70
C PHE A 170 -5.55 -1.32 -6.32
N GLY A 171 -4.44 -1.73 -6.96
CA GLY A 171 -3.51 -0.80 -7.59
C GLY A 171 -4.11 -0.09 -8.82
N PHE A 172 -4.91 -0.79 -9.63
CA PHE A 172 -5.63 -0.18 -10.75
C PHE A 172 -6.63 0.89 -10.27
N GLY A 173 -7.41 0.58 -9.23
CA GLY A 173 -8.32 1.52 -8.60
C GLY A 173 -7.61 2.72 -7.98
N GLY A 174 -6.47 2.49 -7.32
CA GLY A 174 -5.57 3.54 -6.84
C GLY A 174 -5.14 4.49 -7.96
N ASN A 175 -4.70 3.95 -9.10
CA ASN A 175 -4.32 4.75 -10.27
C ASN A 175 -5.47 5.57 -10.89
N ILE A 176 -6.71 5.07 -10.86
CA ILE A 176 -7.88 5.88 -11.23
C ILE A 176 -8.01 7.05 -10.23
N GLY A 177 -7.94 6.76 -8.93
CA GLY A 177 -8.01 7.77 -7.88
C GLY A 177 -6.92 8.84 -8.03
N PHE A 178 -5.67 8.44 -8.27
CA PHE A 178 -4.55 9.36 -8.51
C PHE A 178 -4.78 10.24 -9.73
N SER A 179 -5.34 9.68 -10.82
CA SER A 179 -5.67 10.45 -12.03
C SER A 179 -6.76 11.49 -11.75
N VAL A 180 -7.81 11.12 -11.00
CA VAL A 180 -8.86 12.05 -10.57
C VAL A 180 -8.28 13.14 -9.69
N ILE A 181 -7.42 12.79 -8.73
CA ILE A 181 -6.75 13.74 -7.85
C ILE A 181 -5.90 14.75 -8.64
N ILE A 182 -5.12 14.29 -9.62
CA ILE A 182 -4.31 15.16 -10.47
C ILE A 182 -5.21 16.17 -11.18
N GLY A 183 -6.32 15.71 -11.77
CA GLY A 183 -7.31 16.56 -12.42
C GLY A 183 -8.05 17.50 -11.48
N ASP A 184 -8.21 17.14 -10.21
CA ASP A 184 -8.91 17.96 -9.22
C ASP A 184 -7.96 18.90 -8.46
N SER A 185 -6.64 18.77 -8.61
CA SER A 185 -5.67 19.52 -7.81
C SER A 185 -4.78 20.42 -8.65
N ILE A 186 -4.11 19.88 -9.68
CA ILE A 186 -3.13 20.63 -10.48
C ILE A 186 -3.78 21.78 -11.26
N PRO A 187 -4.99 21.63 -11.87
CA PRO A 187 -5.61 22.75 -12.58
C PRO A 187 -5.84 23.98 -11.71
N HIS A 188 -6.26 23.83 -10.45
CA HIS A 188 -6.44 24.97 -9.55
C HIS A 188 -5.14 25.73 -9.30
N VAL A 189 -4.03 24.99 -9.11
CA VAL A 189 -2.71 25.59 -8.88
C VAL A 189 -2.28 26.37 -10.12
N LEU A 190 -2.32 25.75 -11.30
CA LEU A 190 -1.88 26.40 -12.52
C LEU A 190 -2.79 27.56 -12.91
N ARG A 191 -4.12 27.42 -12.80
CA ARG A 191 -5.07 28.51 -13.03
C ARG A 191 -4.85 29.67 -12.06
N SER A 192 -4.44 29.39 -10.82
CA SER A 192 -4.11 30.44 -9.85
C SER A 192 -2.80 31.17 -10.17
N ILE A 193 -1.82 30.50 -10.79
CA ILE A 193 -0.53 31.09 -11.19
C ILE A 193 -0.66 31.87 -12.51
N PHE A 194 -1.43 31.35 -13.46
CA PHE A 194 -1.57 31.89 -14.81
C PHE A 194 -2.86 32.69 -15.04
N LYS A 195 -3.43 33.30 -13.99
CA LYS A 195 -4.69 34.07 -14.07
C LYS A 195 -4.67 35.10 -15.19
N ASP A 196 -3.60 35.88 -15.30
CA ASP A 196 -3.47 36.94 -16.31
C ASP A 196 -3.36 36.37 -17.74
N ALA A 197 -2.71 35.21 -17.92
CA ALA A 197 -2.58 34.58 -19.23
C ALA A 197 -3.91 33.98 -19.72
N ILE A 198 -4.73 33.46 -18.80
CA ILE A 198 -6.07 32.91 -19.09
C ILE A 198 -7.00 34.00 -19.63
N LEU A 199 -6.97 35.19 -19.03
CA LEU A 199 -7.81 36.32 -19.45
C LEU A 199 -7.49 36.80 -20.87
N ASN A 200 -6.23 36.66 -21.30
CA ASN A 200 -5.76 37.13 -22.59
C ASN A 200 -5.82 36.07 -23.70
N HIS A 201 -5.78 34.78 -23.36
CA HIS A 201 -5.72 33.70 -24.34
C HIS A 201 -6.62 32.50 -23.97
N LYS A 202 -7.74 32.32 -24.70
CA LYS A 202 -8.62 31.14 -24.55
C LYS A 202 -7.91 29.80 -24.72
N SER A 203 -6.83 29.75 -25.51
CA SER A 203 -6.02 28.55 -25.69
C SER A 203 -5.33 28.12 -24.39
N VAL A 204 -4.93 29.08 -23.53
CA VAL A 204 -4.31 28.78 -22.23
C VAL A 204 -5.35 28.17 -21.29
N ASP A 205 -6.58 28.69 -21.28
CA ASP A 205 -7.67 28.11 -20.50
C ASP A 205 -7.98 26.66 -20.91
N PHE A 206 -8.02 26.39 -22.23
CA PHE A 206 -8.20 25.03 -22.75
C PHE A 206 -7.07 24.08 -22.31
N LEU A 207 -5.81 24.53 -22.39
CA LEU A 207 -4.65 23.72 -21.95
C LEU A 207 -4.66 23.44 -20.44
N LEU A 208 -5.25 24.34 -19.66
CA LEU A 208 -5.40 24.19 -18.21
C LEU A 208 -6.71 23.52 -17.80
N SER A 209 -7.52 23.04 -18.76
CA SER A 209 -8.71 22.26 -18.46
C SER A 209 -8.35 20.93 -17.79
N ARG A 210 -9.22 20.45 -16.90
CA ARG A 210 -9.03 19.22 -16.11
C ARG A 210 -8.56 18.04 -16.96
N ASN A 211 -9.27 17.74 -18.04
CA ASN A 211 -9.02 16.56 -18.85
C ASN A 211 -7.71 16.65 -19.65
N VAL A 212 -7.40 17.83 -20.21
CA VAL A 212 -6.12 18.04 -20.92
C VAL A 212 -4.97 17.89 -19.95
N LEU A 213 -5.09 18.46 -18.74
CA LEU A 213 -4.02 18.43 -17.76
C LEU A 213 -3.78 17.03 -17.18
N ILE A 214 -4.83 16.24 -16.94
CA ILE A 214 -4.69 14.81 -16.62
C ILE A 214 -3.83 14.12 -17.69
N CYS A 215 -4.18 14.28 -18.97
CA CYS A 215 -3.44 13.66 -20.08
C CYS A 215 -1.99 14.13 -20.14
N VAL A 216 -1.73 15.44 -20.06
CA VAL A 216 -0.38 16.02 -20.14
C VAL A 216 0.47 15.57 -18.97
N CYS A 217 -0.04 15.64 -17.74
CA CYS A 217 0.67 15.24 -16.53
C CYS A 217 0.98 13.74 -16.51
N ILE A 218 -0.01 12.89 -16.81
CA ILE A 218 0.19 11.43 -16.79
C ILE A 218 1.08 10.98 -17.95
N MET A 219 0.82 11.42 -19.18
CA MET A 219 1.63 10.99 -20.34
C MET A 219 3.02 11.63 -20.36
N GLY A 220 3.18 12.84 -19.82
CA GLY A 220 4.45 13.56 -19.80
C GLY A 220 5.36 13.18 -18.63
N ILE A 221 4.80 12.82 -17.47
CA ILE A 221 5.58 12.56 -16.24
C ILE A 221 5.41 11.11 -15.78
N SER A 222 4.18 10.68 -15.46
CA SER A 222 3.93 9.37 -14.86
C SER A 222 4.24 8.21 -15.81
N TYR A 223 3.92 8.33 -17.10
CA TYR A 223 4.09 7.27 -18.08
C TYR A 223 5.58 6.96 -18.36
N PRO A 224 6.46 7.95 -18.64
CA PRO A 224 7.90 7.71 -18.74
C PRO A 224 8.49 7.06 -17.49
N LEU A 225 8.06 7.50 -16.30
CA LEU A 225 8.48 6.89 -15.03
C LEU A 225 7.99 5.44 -14.91
N SER A 226 6.76 5.16 -15.37
CA SER A 226 6.17 3.82 -15.34
C SER A 226 6.89 2.84 -16.27
N LEU A 227 7.55 3.32 -17.33
CA LEU A 227 8.35 2.50 -18.23
C LEU A 227 9.66 2.02 -17.58
N THR A 228 10.09 2.62 -16.48
CA THR A 228 11.27 2.15 -15.76
C THR A 228 11.07 0.74 -15.21
N ARG A 229 12.13 -0.06 -15.28
CA ARG A 229 12.14 -1.45 -14.78
C ARG A 229 12.68 -1.57 -13.35
N ASP A 230 13.36 -0.53 -12.87
CA ASP A 230 14.01 -0.51 -11.57
C ASP A 230 13.25 0.42 -10.62
N ILE A 231 12.59 -0.18 -9.63
CA ILE A 231 11.81 0.50 -8.58
C ILE A 231 12.70 1.32 -7.64
N SER A 232 13.99 0.98 -7.53
CA SER A 232 14.93 1.59 -6.58
C SER A 232 15.13 3.07 -6.86
N LYS A 233 15.09 3.47 -8.14
CA LYS A 233 15.17 4.89 -8.57
C LYS A 233 13.97 5.70 -8.13
N LEU A 234 12.82 5.05 -7.93
CA LEU A 234 11.56 5.68 -7.54
C LEU A 234 11.37 5.71 -6.02
N SER A 235 11.99 4.79 -5.28
CA SER A 235 11.94 4.71 -3.80
C SER A 235 12.47 5.97 -3.08
N ARG A 236 13.41 6.70 -3.69
CA ARG A 236 13.92 8.00 -3.20
C ARG A 236 12.86 9.09 -3.15
N ALA A 237 11.73 8.92 -3.85
CA ALA A 237 10.58 9.83 -3.81
C ALA A 237 9.63 9.59 -2.62
N SER A 238 9.79 8.50 -1.85
CA SER A 238 8.91 8.18 -0.71
C SER A 238 8.95 9.21 0.42
N GLY A 239 10.11 9.83 0.68
CA GLY A 239 10.24 10.89 1.68
C GLY A 239 9.42 12.14 1.32
N LEU A 240 9.29 12.46 0.02
CA LEU A 240 8.48 13.58 -0.45
C LEU A 240 6.98 13.34 -0.20
N ALA A 241 6.52 12.08 -0.28
CA ALA A 241 5.13 11.72 -0.04
C ALA A 241 4.69 11.99 1.40
N LEU A 242 5.51 11.60 2.40
CA LEU A 242 5.24 11.86 3.81
C LEU A 242 5.21 13.35 4.15
N VAL A 243 6.14 14.13 3.58
CA VAL A 243 6.16 15.60 3.76
C VAL A 243 4.91 16.22 3.14
N SER A 244 4.54 15.82 1.93
CA SER A 244 3.32 16.26 1.25
C SER A 244 2.06 15.97 2.09
N MET A 245 1.94 14.75 2.62
CA MET A 245 0.82 14.37 3.50
C MET A 245 0.77 15.18 4.80
N SER A 246 1.94 15.45 5.39
CA SER A 246 2.02 16.29 6.59
C SER A 246 1.55 17.72 6.31
N ILE A 247 1.95 18.31 5.17
CA ILE A 247 1.50 19.64 4.74
C ILE A 247 -0.02 19.67 4.56
N ILE A 248 -0.59 18.66 3.88
CA ILE A 248 -2.04 18.56 3.66
C ILE A 248 -2.78 18.50 5.00
N LEU A 249 -2.32 17.67 5.94
CA LEU A 249 -2.90 17.56 7.28
C LEU A 249 -2.88 18.90 8.02
N LEU A 250 -1.73 19.58 8.06
CA LEU A 250 -1.59 20.86 8.73
C LEU A 250 -2.56 21.92 8.14
N ILE A 251 -2.68 21.96 6.81
CA ILE A 251 -3.59 22.91 6.15
C ILE A 251 -5.04 22.57 6.49
N VAL A 252 -5.45 21.31 6.45
CA VAL A 252 -6.83 20.92 6.83
C VAL A 252 -7.14 21.30 8.28
N VAL A 253 -6.19 21.08 9.20
CA VAL A 253 -6.37 21.35 10.64
C VAL A 253 -6.40 22.86 10.93
N PHE A 254 -5.45 23.63 10.39
CA PHE A 254 -5.28 25.04 10.77
C PHE A 254 -5.98 26.01 9.82
N ARG A 255 -5.98 25.76 8.50
CA ARG A 255 -6.64 26.64 7.53
C ARG A 255 -8.13 26.36 7.45
N GLY A 256 -8.56 25.11 7.58
CA GLY A 256 -9.98 24.69 7.51
C GLY A 256 -10.93 25.54 8.38
N PRO A 257 -10.68 25.68 9.68
CA PRO A 257 -11.53 26.48 10.57
C PRO A 257 -11.62 27.97 10.20
N LEU A 258 -10.62 28.50 9.50
CA LEU A 258 -10.52 29.92 9.11
C LEU A 258 -11.24 30.24 7.79
N ILE A 259 -11.84 29.26 7.13
CA ILE A 259 -12.61 29.47 5.89
C ILE A 259 -13.95 30.14 6.22
N SER A 260 -14.48 30.88 5.26
CA SER A 260 -15.77 31.55 5.32
C SER A 260 -16.93 30.58 5.62
N SER A 261 -17.93 31.07 6.35
CA SER A 261 -19.03 30.25 6.88
C SER A 261 -19.95 29.68 5.81
N ASP A 262 -19.97 30.27 4.60
CA ASP A 262 -20.75 29.81 3.45
C ASP A 262 -20.24 28.47 2.89
N LEU A 263 -18.95 28.19 3.03
CA LEU A 263 -18.34 26.92 2.60
C LEU A 263 -18.46 25.80 3.65
N LYS A 264 -18.81 26.17 4.89
CA LYS A 264 -19.07 25.22 5.97
C LYS A 264 -20.47 24.61 5.84
N GLY A 265 -20.59 23.34 6.15
CA GLY A 265 -21.86 22.62 6.21
C GLY A 265 -22.31 22.47 7.65
N ASN A 266 -23.63 22.40 7.86
CA ASN A 266 -24.17 22.13 9.19
C ASN A 266 -24.03 20.64 9.56
N ILE A 267 -23.92 20.36 10.86
CA ILE A 267 -23.89 19.01 11.43
C ILE A 267 -25.16 18.85 12.26
N SER A 268 -26.17 18.21 11.68
CA SER A 268 -27.43 17.91 12.38
C SER A 268 -27.23 16.84 13.46
N GLY A 269 -28.16 16.72 14.42
CA GLY A 269 -28.09 15.74 15.50
C GLY A 269 -27.96 14.29 15.02
N SER A 270 -28.61 13.92 13.91
CA SER A 270 -28.46 12.58 13.31
C SER A 270 -27.07 12.31 12.74
N ALA A 271 -26.33 13.36 12.36
CA ALA A 271 -25.00 13.27 11.78
C ALA A 271 -23.89 12.96 12.82
N TRP A 272 -24.23 12.96 14.11
CA TRP A 272 -23.35 12.49 15.18
C TRP A 272 -23.36 10.96 15.31
N PHE A 273 -24.48 10.32 14.97
CA PHE A 273 -24.74 8.90 15.17
C PHE A 273 -24.83 8.15 13.83
N ILE A 274 -25.29 6.89 13.87
CA ILE A 274 -25.30 5.96 12.73
C ILE A 274 -26.13 6.51 11.57
N ASN A 275 -25.49 6.63 10.41
CA ASN A 275 -26.11 6.92 9.12
C ASN A 275 -26.29 5.65 8.27
N SER A 276 -27.18 5.69 7.28
CA SER A 276 -27.48 4.57 6.37
C SER A 276 -26.27 4.09 5.55
N ASN A 277 -25.28 4.96 5.37
CA ASN A 277 -24.13 4.78 4.49
C ASN A 277 -22.89 4.25 5.27
N ILE A 278 -23.12 3.60 6.42
CA ILE A 278 -22.07 3.08 7.28
C ILE A 278 -21.13 2.10 6.56
N PHE A 279 -21.65 1.26 5.67
CA PHE A 279 -20.82 0.31 4.92
C PHE A 279 -19.92 1.01 3.90
N GLN A 280 -20.41 2.06 3.23
CA GLN A 280 -19.57 2.93 2.39
C GLN A 280 -18.45 3.59 3.20
N SER A 281 -18.75 4.05 4.42
CA SER A 281 -17.71 4.58 5.33
C SER A 281 -16.67 3.52 5.67
N ILE A 282 -17.09 2.30 6.02
CA ILE A 282 -16.16 1.20 6.32
C ILE A 282 -15.24 0.93 5.13
N SER A 283 -15.79 0.92 3.91
CA SER A 283 -15.00 0.70 2.69
C SER A 283 -13.97 1.79 2.45
N VAL A 284 -14.32 3.07 2.63
CA VAL A 284 -13.34 4.17 2.48
C VAL A 284 -12.25 4.09 3.54
N ILE A 285 -12.59 3.80 4.80
CA ILE A 285 -11.59 3.61 5.86
C ILE A 285 -10.71 2.39 5.55
N SER A 286 -11.30 1.30 5.06
CA SER A 286 -10.58 0.08 4.68
C SER A 286 -9.61 0.37 3.53
N PHE A 287 -10.04 1.07 2.49
CA PHE A 287 -9.18 1.52 1.41
C PHE A 287 -8.01 2.36 1.94
N ALA A 288 -8.27 3.29 2.86
CA ALA A 288 -7.25 4.16 3.42
C ALA A 288 -6.25 3.44 4.33
N LEU A 289 -6.63 2.34 4.99
CA LEU A 289 -5.76 1.63 5.92
C LEU A 289 -5.03 0.42 5.31
N VAL A 290 -5.45 -0.06 4.14
CA VAL A 290 -4.87 -1.26 3.52
C VAL A 290 -3.44 -1.00 3.03
N CYS A 291 -2.53 -1.81 3.55
CA CYS A 291 -1.14 -1.93 3.09
C CYS A 291 -0.68 -3.40 2.94
N HIS A 292 -1.63 -4.34 2.98
CA HIS A 292 -1.39 -5.79 3.05
C HIS A 292 -0.55 -6.33 1.89
N HIS A 293 -0.69 -5.78 0.69
CA HIS A 293 0.08 -6.19 -0.49
C HIS A 293 1.57 -5.84 -0.38
N ASN A 294 1.94 -4.85 0.42
CA ASN A 294 3.32 -4.42 0.64
C ASN A 294 3.97 -5.03 1.90
N THR A 295 3.18 -5.70 2.73
CA THR A 295 3.59 -6.16 4.07
C THR A 295 4.78 -7.13 4.03
N THR A 296 4.78 -8.09 3.10
CA THR A 296 5.88 -9.06 2.98
C THR A 296 7.17 -8.41 2.52
N PHE A 297 7.12 -7.41 1.63
CA PHE A 297 8.31 -6.67 1.20
C PHE A 297 8.91 -5.86 2.35
N ILE A 298 8.07 -5.23 3.17
CA ILE A 298 8.54 -4.48 4.35
C ILE A 298 9.19 -5.42 5.36
N TYR A 299 8.57 -6.58 5.63
CA TYR A 299 9.14 -7.60 6.50
C TYR A 299 10.49 -8.11 6.01
N ASP A 300 10.60 -8.45 4.72
CA ASP A 300 11.84 -8.95 4.12
C ASP A 300 12.94 -7.88 4.02
N SER A 301 12.55 -6.60 4.01
CA SER A 301 13.51 -5.49 4.04
C SER A 301 14.20 -5.32 5.40
N LEU A 302 13.66 -5.88 6.49
CA LEU A 302 14.24 -5.71 7.83
C LEU A 302 15.62 -6.36 7.91
N ARG A 303 16.59 -5.66 8.52
CA ARG A 303 17.93 -6.22 8.79
C ARG A 303 17.86 -7.53 9.58
N HIS A 304 16.99 -7.56 10.59
CA HIS A 304 16.71 -8.75 11.40
C HIS A 304 15.21 -9.07 11.37
N PRO A 305 14.74 -9.88 10.40
CA PRO A 305 13.33 -10.18 10.22
C PRO A 305 12.84 -11.19 11.27
N THR A 306 12.43 -10.69 12.43
CA THR A 306 11.80 -11.48 13.52
C THR A 306 10.35 -11.06 13.71
N LEU A 307 9.52 -11.96 14.23
CA LEU A 307 8.10 -11.67 14.47
C LEU A 307 7.92 -10.53 15.48
N ASP A 308 8.70 -10.50 16.56
CA ASP A 308 8.57 -9.47 17.59
C ASP A 308 8.93 -8.08 17.09
N ARG A 309 10.02 -7.96 16.32
CA ARG A 309 10.42 -6.71 15.68
C ARG A 309 9.34 -6.23 14.70
N PHE A 310 8.83 -7.13 13.87
CA PHE A 310 7.77 -6.79 12.93
C PHE A 310 6.45 -6.42 13.61
N ASN A 311 6.09 -7.10 14.69
CA ASN A 311 4.90 -6.80 15.49
C ASN A 311 5.00 -5.38 16.09
N LYS A 312 6.17 -5.00 16.62
CA LYS A 312 6.40 -3.63 17.11
C LYS A 312 6.24 -2.60 15.99
N VAL A 313 6.90 -2.81 14.85
CA VAL A 313 6.83 -1.92 13.67
C VAL A 313 5.38 -1.75 13.20
N THR A 314 4.66 -2.87 13.04
CA THR A 314 3.26 -2.90 12.58
C THR A 314 2.34 -2.17 13.56
N HIS A 315 2.47 -2.43 14.86
CA HIS A 315 1.61 -1.85 15.88
C HIS A 315 1.76 -0.33 15.95
N TYR A 316 3.00 0.17 16.06
CA TYR A 316 3.24 1.62 16.09
C TYR A 316 2.82 2.29 14.77
N ALA A 317 3.11 1.67 13.61
CA ALA A 317 2.70 2.20 12.31
C ALA A 317 1.17 2.30 12.18
N CYS A 318 0.44 1.27 12.61
CA CYS A 318 -1.03 1.27 12.57
C CYS A 318 -1.64 2.31 13.51
N VAL A 319 -1.16 2.42 14.75
CA VAL A 319 -1.67 3.39 15.73
C VAL A 319 -1.42 4.83 15.25
N ILE A 320 -0.21 5.15 14.79
CA ILE A 320 0.12 6.51 14.33
C ILE A 320 -0.64 6.85 13.05
N SER A 321 -0.72 5.91 12.11
CA SER A 321 -1.49 6.13 10.86
C SER A 321 -2.98 6.27 11.14
N GLY A 322 -3.53 5.46 12.04
CA GLY A 322 -4.91 5.58 12.52
C GLY A 322 -5.19 6.93 13.17
N ALA A 323 -4.26 7.45 13.99
CA ALA A 323 -4.36 8.77 14.59
C ALA A 323 -4.33 9.89 13.52
N VAL A 324 -3.41 9.83 12.56
CA VAL A 324 -3.34 10.79 11.44
C VAL A 324 -4.63 10.79 10.62
N CYS A 325 -5.13 9.60 10.26
CA CYS A 325 -6.41 9.42 9.59
C CYS A 325 -7.58 10.00 10.41
N GLY A 326 -7.56 9.79 11.73
CA GLY A 326 -8.59 10.28 12.66
C GLY A 326 -8.59 11.81 12.75
N VAL A 327 -7.41 12.43 12.90
CA VAL A 327 -7.28 13.89 12.91
C VAL A 327 -7.77 14.48 11.59
N MET A 328 -7.34 13.91 10.45
CA MET A 328 -7.83 14.34 9.13
C MET A 328 -9.36 14.24 9.05
N ALA A 329 -9.93 13.10 9.45
CA ALA A 329 -11.36 12.84 9.38
C ALA A 329 -12.17 13.81 10.24
N VAL A 330 -11.79 13.96 11.51
CA VAL A 330 -12.49 14.79 12.49
C VAL A 330 -12.39 16.26 12.10
N CYS A 331 -11.18 16.78 11.84
CA CYS A 331 -11.01 18.19 11.49
C CYS A 331 -11.69 18.54 10.16
N GLY A 332 -11.54 17.67 9.14
CA GLY A 332 -12.19 17.86 7.84
C GLY A 332 -13.71 17.81 7.94
N TYR A 333 -14.26 16.83 8.66
CA TYR A 333 -15.72 16.69 8.78
C TYR A 333 -16.34 17.76 9.67
N LEU A 334 -15.71 18.13 10.78
CA LEU A 334 -16.18 19.23 11.64
C LEU A 334 -16.20 20.57 10.91
N THR A 335 -15.24 20.79 9.99
CA THR A 335 -15.17 22.03 9.21
C THR A 335 -16.26 22.10 8.14
N PHE A 336 -16.43 21.04 7.35
CA PHE A 336 -17.29 21.08 6.15
C PHE A 336 -18.65 20.39 6.31
N GLY A 337 -18.88 19.62 7.37
CA GLY A 337 -20.16 19.01 7.72
C GLY A 337 -20.86 18.33 6.55
N SER A 338 -22.12 18.69 6.30
CA SER A 338 -22.88 18.14 5.17
C SER A 338 -22.29 18.43 3.77
N LYS A 339 -21.40 19.42 3.62
CA LYS A 339 -20.78 19.80 2.34
C LYS A 339 -19.46 19.06 2.06
N THR A 340 -18.99 18.18 2.94
CA THR A 340 -17.75 17.41 2.71
C THR A 340 -17.80 16.62 1.41
N LYS A 341 -16.79 16.84 0.54
CA LYS A 341 -16.59 16.16 -0.75
C LYS A 341 -15.65 14.95 -0.60
N GLY A 342 -15.56 14.12 -1.64
CA GLY A 342 -14.68 12.94 -1.66
C GLY A 342 -13.19 13.30 -1.60
N ASN A 343 -12.80 14.42 -2.20
CA ASN A 343 -11.50 15.06 -2.00
C ASN A 343 -11.68 16.29 -1.10
N ILE A 344 -11.13 16.25 0.12
CA ILE A 344 -11.25 17.36 1.07
C ILE A 344 -10.66 18.67 0.55
N LEU A 345 -9.66 18.62 -0.33
CA LEU A 345 -9.07 19.82 -0.93
C LEU A 345 -10.04 20.52 -1.88
N ASN A 346 -11.04 19.82 -2.43
CA ASN A 346 -12.07 20.42 -3.28
C ASN A 346 -13.13 21.21 -2.47
N ASN A 347 -13.05 21.17 -1.13
CA ASN A 347 -13.86 22.02 -0.25
C ASN A 347 -13.24 23.41 -0.01
N PHE A 348 -11.94 23.57 -0.27
CA PHE A 348 -11.26 24.86 -0.14
C PHE A 348 -11.49 25.71 -1.40
N PRO A 349 -11.53 27.05 -1.30
CA PRO A 349 -11.58 27.93 -2.47
C PRO A 349 -10.42 27.71 -3.45
N SER A 350 -10.65 27.98 -4.74
CA SER A 350 -9.61 27.87 -5.79
C SER A 350 -8.54 28.96 -5.69
N ASP A 351 -8.90 30.11 -5.14
CA ASP A 351 -8.07 31.30 -4.96
C ASP A 351 -7.27 31.30 -3.64
N ASP A 352 -7.51 30.34 -2.76
CA ASP A 352 -6.75 30.17 -1.53
C ASP A 352 -5.33 29.64 -1.82
N TRP A 353 -4.35 30.53 -1.77
CA TRP A 353 -2.95 30.20 -2.06
C TRP A 353 -2.36 29.16 -1.09
N VAL A 354 -2.80 29.14 0.17
CA VAL A 354 -2.35 28.14 1.16
C VAL A 354 -2.89 26.76 0.78
N ALA A 355 -4.18 26.67 0.45
CA ALA A 355 -4.76 25.42 -0.04
C ALA A 355 -4.13 24.97 -1.37
N ASN A 356 -3.72 25.91 -2.23
CA ASN A 356 -3.02 25.58 -3.47
C ASN A 356 -1.62 24.99 -3.23
N ILE A 357 -0.93 25.32 -2.14
CA ILE A 357 0.30 24.62 -1.74
C ILE A 357 0.00 23.15 -1.46
N ALA A 358 -1.05 22.85 -0.69
CA ALA A 358 -1.48 21.47 -0.45
C ALA A 358 -1.80 20.73 -1.76
N ARG A 359 -2.58 21.37 -2.65
CA ARG A 359 -2.95 20.79 -3.95
C ARG A 359 -1.74 20.50 -4.83
N PHE A 360 -0.75 21.41 -4.84
CA PHE A 360 0.48 21.22 -5.59
C PHE A 360 1.30 20.04 -5.05
N CYS A 361 1.57 20.04 -3.75
CA CYS A 361 2.27 18.93 -3.09
C CYS A 361 1.54 17.59 -3.29
N PHE A 362 0.20 17.62 -3.24
CA PHE A 362 -0.60 16.41 -3.40
C PHE A 362 -0.57 15.88 -4.83
N GLY A 363 -0.77 16.74 -5.83
CA GLY A 363 -0.71 16.31 -7.22
C GLY A 363 0.68 15.86 -7.66
N LEU A 364 1.76 16.51 -7.17
CA LEU A 364 3.12 16.02 -7.35
C LEU A 364 3.34 14.64 -6.73
N ASN A 365 2.81 14.41 -5.53
CA ASN A 365 2.90 13.11 -4.88
C ASN A 365 2.15 12.03 -5.68
N MET A 366 0.99 12.34 -6.25
CA MET A 366 0.27 11.39 -7.10
C MET A 366 1.01 11.08 -8.40
N LEU A 367 1.68 12.08 -9.00
CA LEU A 367 2.52 11.90 -10.18
C LEU A 367 3.68 10.92 -9.94
N THR A 368 4.25 10.90 -8.73
CA THR A 368 5.35 9.98 -8.36
C THR A 368 4.85 8.65 -7.80
N THR A 369 3.64 8.59 -7.25
CA THR A 369 3.04 7.35 -6.70
C THR A 369 2.37 6.51 -7.78
N PHE A 370 1.80 7.13 -8.82
CA PHE A 370 1.16 6.42 -9.93
C PHE A 370 2.07 5.36 -10.58
N PRO A 371 3.35 5.64 -10.90
CA PRO A 371 4.22 4.62 -11.50
C PRO A 371 4.55 3.46 -10.56
N LEU A 372 4.54 3.67 -9.24
CA LEU A 372 4.75 2.60 -8.25
C LEU A 372 3.60 1.59 -8.30
N GLU A 373 2.35 2.07 -8.37
CA GLU A 373 1.19 1.17 -8.50
C GLU A 373 1.17 0.47 -9.86
N ILE A 374 1.54 1.17 -10.95
CA ILE A 374 1.68 0.52 -12.27
C ILE A 374 2.73 -0.61 -12.22
N PHE A 375 3.82 -0.43 -11.47
CA PHE A 375 4.81 -1.48 -11.27
C PHE A 375 4.20 -2.72 -10.59
N VAL A 376 3.44 -2.53 -9.52
CA VAL A 376 2.74 -3.61 -8.80
C VAL A 376 1.73 -4.32 -9.71
N VAL A 377 0.87 -3.57 -10.40
CA VAL A 377 -0.15 -4.15 -11.30
C VAL A 377 0.49 -4.86 -12.49
N ARG A 378 1.63 -4.39 -13.00
CA ARG A 378 2.37 -5.07 -14.05
C ARG A 378 2.97 -6.39 -13.57
N ALA A 379 3.46 -6.46 -12.33
CA ALA A 379 3.90 -7.72 -11.73
C ALA A 379 2.75 -8.73 -11.63
N VAL A 380 1.55 -8.27 -11.25
CA VAL A 380 0.33 -9.09 -11.26
C VAL A 380 0.02 -9.63 -12.66
N VAL A 381 0.06 -8.79 -13.70
CA VAL A 381 -0.17 -9.22 -15.09
C VAL A 381 0.86 -10.27 -15.52
N LYS A 382 2.13 -10.09 -15.16
CA LYS A 382 3.19 -11.06 -15.44
C LYS A 382 2.87 -12.42 -14.81
N ASP A 383 2.51 -12.43 -13.54
CA ASP A 383 2.19 -13.66 -12.81
C ASP A 383 0.96 -14.37 -13.38
N LEU A 384 -0.05 -13.60 -13.83
CA LEU A 384 -1.22 -14.16 -14.51
C LEU A 384 -0.83 -14.80 -15.85
N ILE A 385 0.02 -14.15 -16.66
CA ILE A 385 0.52 -14.72 -17.93
C ILE A 385 1.22 -16.06 -17.69
N VAL A 386 2.07 -16.14 -16.65
CA VAL A 386 2.76 -17.39 -16.28
C VAL A 386 1.75 -18.49 -15.96
N ILE A 387 0.73 -18.21 -15.14
CA ILE A 387 -0.30 -19.19 -14.78
C ILE A 387 -1.05 -19.68 -16.03
N PHE A 388 -1.46 -18.76 -16.92
CA PHE A 388 -2.15 -19.13 -18.15
C PHE A 388 -1.28 -19.95 -19.10
N LYS A 389 0.03 -19.64 -19.18
CA LYS A 389 0.97 -20.35 -20.04
C LYS A 389 1.31 -21.74 -19.52
N ARG A 390 1.47 -21.93 -18.20
CA ARG A 390 1.69 -23.24 -17.58
C ARG A 390 0.54 -24.22 -17.80
N ARG A 391 -0.69 -23.71 -17.96
CA ARG A 391 -1.86 -24.55 -18.29
C ARG A 391 -1.89 -25.03 -19.75
N GLN A 392 -1.05 -24.49 -20.62
CA GLN A 392 -0.99 -24.93 -22.02
C GLN A 392 -0.15 -26.22 -22.12
N PRO A 393 -0.59 -27.22 -22.90
CA PRO A 393 0.17 -28.45 -23.07
C PRO A 393 1.54 -28.16 -23.65
N GLY A 394 2.58 -28.71 -23.02
CA GLY A 394 4.00 -28.51 -23.40
C GLY A 394 4.71 -27.32 -22.74
N ASN A 395 4.04 -26.57 -21.83
CA ASN A 395 4.61 -25.41 -21.15
C ASN A 395 4.56 -25.52 -19.61
N GLU A 396 4.53 -26.72 -19.05
CA GLU A 396 4.35 -26.95 -17.60
C GLU A 396 5.42 -26.24 -16.75
N ASP A 397 6.66 -26.20 -17.25
CA ASP A 397 7.79 -25.52 -16.62
C ASP A 397 7.98 -24.08 -17.11
N TYR A 398 6.97 -23.47 -17.75
CA TYR A 398 7.08 -22.09 -18.23
C TYR A 398 7.27 -21.13 -17.05
N GLU A 399 8.42 -20.50 -17.00
CA GLU A 399 8.75 -19.43 -16.06
C GLU A 399 9.03 -18.15 -16.83
N GLN A 400 8.53 -17.03 -16.33
CA GLN A 400 8.75 -15.72 -16.93
C GLN A 400 9.45 -14.79 -15.95
N ASP A 401 10.77 -14.73 -16.07
CA ASP A 401 11.58 -13.82 -15.26
C ASP A 401 11.33 -12.37 -15.65
N VAL A 402 11.35 -12.08 -16.96
CA VAL A 402 11.29 -10.71 -17.50
C VAL A 402 10.33 -10.59 -18.68
N LEU A 403 9.58 -9.48 -18.74
CA LEU A 403 8.75 -9.12 -19.90
C LEU A 403 9.62 -8.62 -21.06
N THR A 404 9.40 -9.14 -22.26
CA THR A 404 10.04 -8.63 -23.50
C THR A 404 9.79 -7.13 -23.65
N ASN A 405 10.71 -6.37 -24.26
CA ASN A 405 10.56 -4.91 -24.44
C ASN A 405 9.19 -4.50 -25.03
N ARG A 406 8.69 -5.24 -26.02
CA ARG A 406 7.35 -5.00 -26.58
C ARG A 406 6.22 -5.28 -25.59
N GLN A 407 6.28 -6.39 -24.86
CA GLN A 407 5.27 -6.74 -23.85
C GLN A 407 5.29 -5.73 -22.70
N HIS A 408 6.48 -5.37 -22.21
CA HIS A 408 6.67 -4.36 -21.18
C HIS A 408 6.06 -3.02 -21.60
N LEU A 409 6.35 -2.56 -22.81
CA LEU A 409 5.79 -1.33 -23.36
C LEU A 409 4.26 -1.42 -23.43
N ILE A 410 3.71 -2.41 -24.14
CA ILE A 410 2.26 -2.58 -24.34
C ILE A 410 1.51 -2.68 -23.01
N THR A 411 1.97 -3.55 -22.11
CA THR A 411 1.34 -3.74 -20.80
C THR A 411 1.37 -2.44 -19.99
N THR A 412 2.51 -1.74 -19.95
CA THR A 412 2.62 -0.47 -19.22
C THR A 412 1.73 0.62 -19.82
N THR A 413 1.68 0.72 -21.15
CA THR A 413 0.79 1.67 -21.85
C THR A 413 -0.67 1.38 -21.54
N VAL A 414 -1.11 0.14 -21.65
CA VAL A 414 -2.50 -0.25 -21.35
C VAL A 414 -2.84 0.02 -19.88
N LEU A 415 -1.97 -0.38 -18.95
CA LEU A 415 -2.18 -0.16 -17.53
C LEU A 415 -2.16 1.32 -17.13
N THR A 416 -1.53 2.19 -17.92
CA THR A 416 -1.53 3.66 -17.68
C THR A 416 -2.73 4.34 -18.32
N VAL A 417 -3.05 4.00 -19.57
CA VAL A 417 -4.10 4.65 -20.36
C VAL A 417 -5.49 4.25 -19.88
N LEU A 418 -5.71 3.01 -19.48
CA LEU A 418 -7.03 2.55 -19.00
C LEU A 418 -7.51 3.32 -17.75
N PRO A 419 -6.77 3.39 -16.63
CA PRO A 419 -7.25 4.12 -15.46
C PRO A 419 -7.33 5.63 -15.71
N MET A 420 -6.43 6.18 -16.52
CA MET A 420 -6.51 7.57 -16.98
C MET A 420 -7.82 7.82 -17.72
N THR A 421 -8.16 6.96 -18.69
CA THR A 421 -9.40 7.06 -19.47
C THR A 421 -10.63 7.06 -18.55
N VAL A 422 -10.67 6.18 -17.54
CA VAL A 422 -11.76 6.19 -16.55
C VAL A 422 -11.86 7.54 -15.84
N ALA A 423 -10.74 8.11 -15.39
CA ALA A 423 -10.72 9.43 -14.73
C ALA A 423 -11.07 10.62 -15.63
N LEU A 424 -11.04 10.46 -16.96
CA LEU A 424 -11.55 11.47 -17.89
C LEU A 424 -13.09 11.49 -17.95
N PHE A 425 -13.74 10.35 -17.66
CA PHE A 425 -15.20 10.22 -17.66
C PHE A 425 -15.83 10.35 -16.27
N THR A 426 -15.05 10.16 -15.19
CA THR A 426 -15.53 10.33 -13.83
C THR A 426 -14.60 11.20 -12.98
N CYS A 427 -15.22 11.98 -12.11
CA CYS A 427 -14.61 12.84 -11.11
C CYS A 427 -15.00 12.42 -9.68
N ASN A 428 -15.83 11.37 -9.53
CA ASN A 428 -16.31 10.95 -8.22
C ASN A 428 -15.27 10.07 -7.51
N LEU A 429 -14.27 10.72 -6.93
CA LEU A 429 -13.23 10.05 -6.14
C LEU A 429 -13.84 9.21 -5.01
N GLY A 430 -14.88 9.72 -4.33
CA GLY A 430 -15.54 9.01 -3.22
C GLY A 430 -16.06 7.62 -3.63
N ALA A 431 -16.76 7.54 -4.77
CA ALA A 431 -17.27 6.26 -5.28
C ALA A 431 -16.15 5.28 -5.64
N ILE A 432 -15.02 5.77 -6.18
CA ILE A 432 -13.84 4.93 -6.48
C ILE A 432 -13.26 4.36 -5.18
N LEU A 433 -13.04 5.20 -4.17
CA LEU A 433 -12.52 4.78 -2.86
C LEU A 433 -13.45 3.77 -2.18
N GLU A 434 -14.76 4.01 -2.23
CA GLU A 434 -15.77 3.10 -1.69
C GLU A 434 -15.76 1.73 -2.40
N LEU A 435 -15.73 1.71 -3.74
CA LEU A 435 -15.81 0.46 -4.50
C LEU A 435 -14.54 -0.40 -4.37
N VAL A 436 -13.36 0.23 -4.48
CA VAL A 436 -12.07 -0.46 -4.35
C VAL A 436 -11.85 -0.90 -2.90
N GLY A 437 -12.30 -0.09 -1.94
CA GLY A 437 -12.36 -0.42 -0.52
C GLY A 437 -13.24 -1.63 -0.22
N ALA A 438 -14.46 -1.64 -0.76
CA ALA A 438 -15.41 -2.72 -0.56
C ALA A 438 -14.89 -4.04 -1.13
N THR A 439 -14.32 -4.00 -2.33
CA THR A 439 -13.91 -5.21 -3.06
C THR A 439 -12.50 -5.65 -2.70
N SER A 440 -11.48 -5.00 -3.26
CA SER A 440 -10.09 -5.42 -3.15
C SER A 440 -9.54 -5.33 -1.73
N ALA A 441 -9.79 -4.22 -1.03
CA ALA A 441 -9.28 -4.03 0.33
C ALA A 441 -9.90 -5.05 1.30
N SER A 442 -11.22 -5.28 1.25
CA SER A 442 -11.87 -6.31 2.08
C SER A 442 -11.30 -7.71 1.82
N LEU A 443 -11.03 -8.04 0.55
CA LEU A 443 -10.47 -9.34 0.19
C LEU A 443 -9.04 -9.51 0.71
N LEU A 444 -8.18 -8.50 0.53
CA LEU A 444 -6.78 -8.52 0.94
C LEU A 444 -6.59 -8.43 2.46
N ALA A 445 -7.45 -7.68 3.15
CA ALA A 445 -7.30 -7.42 4.57
C ALA A 445 -8.06 -8.42 5.45
N TYR A 446 -9.35 -8.62 5.16
CA TYR A 446 -10.27 -9.26 6.11
C TYR A 446 -10.61 -10.70 5.75
N ILE A 447 -10.53 -11.06 4.47
CA ILE A 447 -10.95 -12.38 3.99
C ILE A 447 -9.75 -13.33 3.86
N LEU A 448 -8.79 -13.02 3.00
CA LEU A 448 -7.72 -13.96 2.62
C LEU A 448 -6.77 -14.33 3.78
N PRO A 449 -6.23 -13.39 4.60
CA PRO A 449 -5.27 -13.76 5.63
C PRO A 449 -5.87 -14.67 6.72
N PRO A 450 -7.07 -14.37 7.29
CA PRO A 450 -7.70 -15.28 8.24
C PRO A 450 -8.15 -16.61 7.61
N MET A 451 -8.58 -16.63 6.34
CA MET A 451 -8.94 -17.88 5.64
C MET A 451 -7.75 -18.82 5.50
N CYS A 452 -6.59 -18.30 5.08
CA CYS A 452 -5.37 -19.10 4.97
C CYS A 452 -4.94 -19.65 6.34
N LEU A 453 -5.01 -18.81 7.38
CA LEU A 453 -4.67 -19.22 8.75
C LEU A 453 -5.56 -20.36 9.23
N LEU A 454 -6.88 -20.25 9.04
CA LEU A 454 -7.84 -21.28 9.44
C LEU A 454 -7.57 -22.60 8.71
N LYS A 455 -7.19 -22.54 7.43
CA LYS A 455 -6.91 -23.73 6.63
C LYS A 455 -5.65 -24.44 7.12
N VAL A 456 -4.57 -23.70 7.36
CA VAL A 456 -3.29 -24.28 7.81
C VAL A 456 -3.35 -24.76 9.25
N THR A 457 -4.08 -24.07 10.13
CA THR A 457 -4.15 -24.39 11.57
C THR A 457 -5.41 -25.17 11.98
N TRP A 458 -6.16 -25.70 11.01
CA TRP A 458 -7.47 -26.31 11.21
C TRP A 458 -7.47 -27.38 12.31
N SER A 459 -6.50 -28.30 12.27
CA SER A 459 -6.44 -29.43 13.21
C SER A 459 -5.76 -29.11 14.54
N SER A 460 -5.05 -27.98 14.63
CA SER A 460 -4.22 -27.63 15.80
C SER A 460 -4.92 -26.65 16.76
N LYS A 461 -5.86 -25.83 16.27
CA LYS A 461 -6.53 -24.82 17.09
C LYS A 461 -7.88 -25.29 17.64
N THR A 462 -8.19 -24.85 18.86
CA THR A 462 -9.51 -25.04 19.48
C THR A 462 -10.57 -24.18 18.79
N THR A 463 -11.84 -24.53 18.95
CA THR A 463 -12.96 -23.77 18.35
C THR A 463 -12.96 -22.30 18.77
N LEU A 464 -12.63 -22.01 20.03
CA LEU A 464 -12.55 -20.63 20.55
C LEU A 464 -11.50 -19.78 19.82
N GLN A 465 -10.35 -20.37 19.48
CA GLN A 465 -9.27 -19.69 18.75
C GLN A 465 -9.59 -19.47 17.26
N LYS A 466 -10.61 -20.14 16.72
CA LYS A 466 -11.05 -19.99 15.33
C LYS A 466 -12.11 -18.89 15.15
N ILE A 467 -12.85 -18.55 16.21
CA ILE A 467 -13.96 -17.56 16.18
C ILE A 467 -13.51 -16.21 15.61
N PRO A 468 -12.39 -15.60 16.04
CA PRO A 468 -11.98 -14.29 15.52
C PRO A 468 -11.78 -14.29 14.00
N SER A 469 -11.19 -15.36 13.46
CA SER A 469 -11.00 -15.50 12.02
C SER A 469 -12.33 -15.62 11.28
N PHE A 470 -13.27 -16.42 11.77
CA PHE A 470 -14.59 -16.53 11.16
C PHE A 470 -15.37 -15.20 11.19
N MET A 471 -15.33 -14.48 12.31
CA MET A 471 -15.97 -13.17 12.43
C MET A 471 -15.37 -12.16 11.46
N CYS A 472 -14.04 -12.13 11.32
CA CYS A 472 -13.37 -11.22 10.39
C CYS A 472 -13.68 -11.53 8.92
N ILE A 473 -13.75 -12.80 8.55
CA ILE A 473 -14.14 -13.23 7.19
C ILE A 473 -15.58 -12.83 6.90
N ALA A 474 -16.50 -13.11 7.82
CA ALA A 474 -17.91 -12.76 7.67
C ALA A 474 -18.09 -11.23 7.57
N PHE A 475 -17.35 -10.46 8.38
CA PHE A 475 -17.29 -9.01 8.28
C PHE A 475 -16.80 -8.56 6.89
N GLY A 476 -15.69 -9.12 6.40
CA GLY A 476 -15.13 -8.79 5.08
C GLY A 476 -16.12 -9.04 3.94
N PHE A 477 -16.81 -10.18 3.92
CA PHE A 477 -17.87 -10.43 2.92
C PHE A 477 -19.06 -9.48 3.06
N SER A 478 -19.48 -9.17 4.29
CA SER A 478 -20.58 -8.23 4.53
C SER A 478 -20.27 -6.84 3.98
N VAL A 479 -19.07 -6.32 4.24
CA VAL A 479 -18.58 -5.04 3.69
C VAL A 479 -18.54 -5.10 2.16
N MET A 480 -17.96 -6.17 1.61
CA MET A 480 -17.83 -6.35 0.16
C MET A 480 -19.16 -6.30 -0.57
N PHE A 481 -20.17 -7.03 -0.12
CA PHE A 481 -21.47 -7.04 -0.80
C PHE A 481 -22.28 -5.77 -0.50
N LEU A 482 -22.46 -5.42 0.77
CA LEU A 482 -23.35 -4.31 1.15
C LEU A 482 -22.82 -2.96 0.66
N SER A 483 -21.53 -2.68 0.81
CA SER A 483 -20.96 -1.42 0.35
C SER A 483 -20.93 -1.35 -1.18
N SER A 484 -20.56 -2.42 -1.89
CA SER A 484 -20.55 -2.38 -3.36
C SER A 484 -21.94 -2.13 -3.91
N THR A 485 -22.96 -2.79 -3.37
CA THR A 485 -24.36 -2.56 -3.76
C THR A 485 -24.80 -1.13 -3.46
N GLN A 486 -24.49 -0.59 -2.28
CA GLN A 486 -24.82 0.80 -1.92
C GLN A 486 -24.13 1.82 -2.84
N THR A 487 -22.84 1.64 -3.13
CA THR A 487 -22.07 2.54 -4.01
C THR A 487 -22.59 2.48 -5.45
N ILE A 488 -22.87 1.29 -5.99
CA ILE A 488 -23.41 1.14 -7.35
C ILE A 488 -24.80 1.78 -7.45
N ILE A 489 -25.69 1.54 -6.49
CA ILE A 489 -27.03 2.16 -6.48
C ILE A 489 -26.92 3.69 -6.38
N SER A 490 -26.02 4.19 -5.54
CA SER A 490 -25.80 5.64 -5.39
C SER A 490 -25.24 6.26 -6.67
N ALA A 491 -24.31 5.57 -7.35
CA ALA A 491 -23.74 6.03 -8.61
C ALA A 491 -24.78 6.07 -9.74
N ILE A 492 -25.71 5.10 -9.79
CA ILE A 492 -26.79 5.07 -10.78
C ILE A 492 -27.84 6.15 -10.49
N ARG A 493 -28.20 6.37 -9.21
CA ARG A 493 -29.24 7.34 -8.84
C ARG A 493 -28.79 8.80 -8.91
N ASN A 494 -27.51 9.06 -8.69
CA ASN A 494 -26.96 10.42 -8.60
C ASN A 494 -26.17 10.85 -9.84
N SER A 495 -26.30 10.15 -10.99
CA SER A 495 -25.61 10.53 -12.24
C SER A 495 -25.96 11.94 -12.72
N ASP A 496 -27.08 12.49 -12.27
CA ASP A 496 -27.67 13.70 -12.85
C ASP A 496 -27.60 14.95 -11.95
N ASN A 497 -27.14 14.87 -10.69
CA ASN A 497 -27.38 15.96 -9.71
C ASN A 497 -26.23 16.39 -8.77
N ASP A 498 -25.08 15.72 -8.75
CA ASP A 498 -23.99 16.13 -7.87
C ASP A 498 -22.83 16.72 -8.69
N GLY A 499 -22.49 17.99 -8.42
CA GLY A 499 -21.29 18.69 -8.93
C GLY A 499 -19.97 18.11 -8.39
N HIS A 500 -19.74 16.82 -8.64
CA HIS A 500 -18.49 16.12 -8.33
C HIS A 500 -17.35 16.59 -9.22
N CYS A 501 -17.66 17.08 -10.42
CA CYS A 501 -16.67 17.54 -11.38
C CYS A 501 -16.38 19.01 -11.12
N VAL A 502 -15.11 19.34 -10.95
CA VAL A 502 -14.63 20.72 -10.96
C VAL A 502 -14.66 21.20 -12.42
N GLU A 503 -15.35 22.32 -12.68
CA GLU A 503 -15.33 23.03 -13.97
C GLU A 503 -14.00 23.79 -14.22
#